data_AF-A0A3R6K0D1-F1
#
_entry.id   AF-A0A3R6K0D1-F1
#
_cell.length_a   1.000
_cell.length_b   1.000
_cell.length_c   1.000
_cell.angle_alpha   90.00
_cell.angle_beta   90.00
_cell.angle_gamma   90.00
#
_symmetry.space_group_name_H-M   'P 1'
#
loop_
_entity.id
_entity.type
_entity.pdbx_description
1 polymer ?
#
loop_
_entity_poly.entity_id
_entity_poly.type
_entity_poly.pdbx_seq_one_letter_code
_entity_poly.pdbx_strand_id
1 'polypeptide(L)'
;MAIGIQDQYFGTEIEMTGITRQRAAEAVAELFGTRAVYEGGYYKTWSVMDREGKKWKFMYDGSIYTQRRERGQMVHAGSEYSTEMVSPKLEYSEMGKLQEVVRCLRHHRARVNESCGQHVHVDASNHTARSLKNAMTIMYSKEDILFKALKVQTSRESNYCQKVRPIVLEKIRRMPNSTISMEKLKQIWYGGRDGSHDHYDSTRYYALNLHAVFSKGTLEWRCFESTLHAGKVRANITLALAISAQAINQKCTQMRKTEITENPAFTFRTFLLRLGLIGPEYKNVREHLLTNLEGNRAWRYDRSQYECLNRNHRAEDAR
;
A
#
# COMPACT_ATOMS: atom_id res chain seq x y z
N MET A 1 -23.42 -5.28 7.10
CA MET A 1 -22.93 -4.28 8.09
C MET A 1 -21.80 -3.49 7.46
N ALA A 2 -21.61 -2.23 7.84
CA ALA A 2 -20.46 -1.45 7.38
C ALA A 2 -19.19 -2.01 8.07
N ILE A 3 -18.09 -2.07 7.34
CA ILE A 3 -16.79 -2.55 7.85
C ILE A 3 -15.83 -1.38 8.07
N GLY A 4 -15.09 -1.41 9.17
CA GLY A 4 -14.03 -0.46 9.49
C GLY A 4 -12.65 -0.92 9.07
N ILE A 5 -11.64 -0.08 9.35
CA ILE A 5 -10.22 -0.42 9.17
C ILE A 5 -9.82 -1.55 10.12
N GLN A 6 -10.35 -1.54 11.34
CA GLN A 6 -9.97 -2.45 12.42
C GLN A 6 -10.53 -3.87 12.24
N ASP A 7 -11.59 -4.01 11.44
CA ASP A 7 -12.30 -5.29 11.20
C ASP A 7 -11.66 -6.11 10.06
N GLN A 8 -10.58 -5.62 9.48
CA GLN A 8 -9.93 -6.21 8.31
C GLN A 8 -8.60 -6.84 8.66
N TYR A 9 -8.29 -7.94 7.98
CA TYR A 9 -6.98 -8.56 8.01
C TYR A 9 -6.11 -8.03 6.88
N PHE A 10 -4.80 -7.98 7.12
CA PHE A 10 -3.82 -7.60 6.11
C PHE A 10 -2.59 -8.51 6.14
N GLY A 11 -1.82 -8.47 5.06
CA GLY A 11 -0.45 -8.93 5.00
C GLY A 11 0.39 -7.90 4.25
N THR A 12 1.70 -7.96 4.39
CA THR A 12 2.59 -7.07 3.64
C THR A 12 3.87 -7.78 3.22
N GLU A 13 4.30 -7.46 2.01
CA GLU A 13 5.60 -7.79 1.45
C GLU A 13 6.45 -6.51 1.52
N ILE A 14 7.64 -6.57 2.11
CA ILE A 14 8.56 -5.42 2.24
C ILE A 14 9.91 -5.84 1.66
N GLU A 15 10.26 -5.28 0.52
CA GLU A 15 11.52 -5.51 -0.16
C GLU A 15 12.64 -4.68 0.46
N MET A 16 13.83 -5.26 0.60
CA MET A 16 15.00 -4.62 1.19
C MET A 16 16.31 -5.24 0.69
N THR A 17 17.39 -4.48 0.91
CA THR A 17 18.77 -4.92 0.74
C THR A 17 19.61 -4.56 1.97
N GLY A 18 20.93 -4.62 1.91
CA GLY A 18 21.83 -4.32 3.04
C GLY A 18 21.85 -5.39 4.13
N ILE A 19 20.91 -6.33 4.11
CA ILE A 19 20.83 -7.52 4.97
C ILE A 19 20.57 -8.76 4.11
N THR A 20 21.16 -9.89 4.48
CA THR A 20 20.87 -11.16 3.81
C THR A 20 19.55 -11.75 4.31
N ARG A 21 18.88 -12.56 3.50
CA ARG A 21 17.65 -13.27 3.91
C ARG A 21 17.83 -14.08 5.20
N GLN A 22 18.95 -14.78 5.30
CA GLN A 22 19.32 -15.54 6.50
C GLN A 22 19.43 -14.60 7.72
N ARG A 23 20.23 -13.54 7.62
CA ARG A 23 20.45 -12.64 8.76
C ARG A 23 19.17 -11.91 9.17
N ALA A 24 18.32 -11.56 8.21
CA ALA A 24 17.00 -10.98 8.47
C ALA A 24 16.11 -11.95 9.26
N ALA A 25 16.07 -13.22 8.86
CA ALA A 25 15.34 -14.27 9.58
C ALA A 25 15.91 -14.50 10.99
N GLU A 26 17.24 -14.58 11.14
CA GLU A 26 17.88 -14.73 12.45
C GLU A 26 17.56 -13.56 13.40
N ALA A 27 17.64 -12.33 12.91
CA ALA A 27 17.33 -11.13 13.69
C ALA A 27 15.87 -11.10 14.17
N VAL A 28 14.93 -11.53 13.32
CA VAL A 28 13.52 -11.58 13.68
C VAL A 28 13.20 -12.80 14.57
N ALA A 29 13.91 -13.91 14.39
CA ALA A 29 13.84 -15.05 15.31
C ALA A 29 14.32 -14.66 16.72
N GLU A 30 15.41 -13.91 16.82
CA GLU A 30 15.90 -13.37 18.10
C GLU A 30 14.86 -12.46 18.76
N LEU A 31 14.25 -11.54 17.98
CA LEU A 31 13.16 -10.68 18.46
C LEU A 31 11.99 -11.49 19.05
N PHE A 32 11.60 -12.59 18.39
CA PHE A 32 10.50 -13.43 18.86
C PHE A 32 10.91 -14.44 19.95
N GLY A 33 12.22 -14.65 20.18
CA GLY A 33 12.72 -15.73 21.01
C GLY A 33 12.45 -17.11 20.40
N THR A 34 12.52 -17.21 19.07
CA THR A 34 12.32 -18.45 18.31
C THR A 34 13.55 -18.74 17.45
N ARG A 35 13.42 -19.55 16.39
CA ARG A 35 14.52 -19.93 15.49
C ARG A 35 14.19 -19.65 14.03
N ALA A 36 15.19 -19.25 13.28
CA ALA A 36 15.12 -19.18 11.82
C ALA A 36 15.29 -20.59 11.23
N VAL A 37 14.52 -20.89 10.18
CA VAL A 37 14.57 -22.18 9.47
C VAL A 37 14.73 -21.92 7.98
N TYR A 38 15.71 -22.58 7.36
CA TYR A 38 15.86 -22.56 5.90
C TYR A 38 14.89 -23.56 5.26
N GLU A 39 13.95 -23.06 4.47
CA GLU A 39 12.96 -23.88 3.74
C GLU A 39 13.43 -24.24 2.32
N GLY A 40 14.45 -23.55 1.79
CA GLY A 40 14.98 -23.81 0.45
C GLY A 40 14.06 -23.34 -0.69
N GLY A 41 14.02 -24.10 -1.78
CA GLY A 41 13.26 -23.80 -2.99
C GLY A 41 13.87 -22.71 -3.89
N TYR A 42 13.19 -22.41 -5.00
CA TYR A 42 13.61 -21.39 -5.97
C TYR A 42 13.89 -20.02 -5.31
N TYR A 43 13.02 -19.64 -4.37
CA TYR A 43 13.13 -18.37 -3.65
C TYR A 43 14.14 -18.36 -2.49
N LYS A 44 14.87 -19.47 -2.25
CA LYS A 44 15.86 -19.59 -1.17
C LYS A 44 15.32 -19.08 0.17
N THR A 45 14.13 -19.56 0.53
CA THR A 45 13.30 -19.01 1.60
C THR A 45 13.86 -19.35 2.97
N TRP A 46 13.91 -18.34 3.84
CA TRP A 46 14.02 -18.51 5.29
C TRP A 46 12.67 -18.21 5.93
N SER A 47 12.34 -18.88 7.02
CA SER A 47 11.13 -18.64 7.79
C SER A 47 11.39 -18.53 9.28
N VAL A 48 10.50 -17.83 9.97
CA VAL A 48 10.49 -17.65 11.42
C VAL A 48 9.05 -17.78 11.90
N MET A 49 8.82 -18.54 12.97
CA MET A 49 7.53 -18.57 13.66
C MET A 49 7.53 -17.51 14.75
N ASP A 50 6.47 -16.70 14.84
CA ASP A 50 6.24 -15.89 16.03
C ASP A 50 5.69 -16.74 17.19
N ARG A 51 5.51 -16.12 18.37
CA ARG A 51 5.01 -16.83 19.57
C ARG A 51 3.55 -17.28 19.48
N GLU A 52 2.80 -16.78 18.51
CA GLU A 52 1.41 -17.15 18.24
C GLU A 52 1.31 -18.21 17.13
N GLY A 53 2.45 -18.71 16.65
CA GLY A 53 2.50 -19.73 15.60
C GLY A 53 2.26 -19.18 14.19
N LYS A 54 2.38 -17.86 13.97
CA LYS A 54 2.29 -17.28 12.62
C LYS A 54 3.67 -17.28 11.96
N LYS A 55 3.71 -17.70 10.70
CA LYS A 55 4.94 -17.83 9.92
C LYS A 55 5.26 -16.54 9.17
N TRP A 56 6.44 -15.98 9.45
CA TRP A 56 7.08 -14.90 8.71
C TRP A 56 8.10 -15.49 7.74
N LYS A 57 8.22 -14.93 6.54
CA LYS A 57 9.15 -15.43 5.52
C LYS A 57 10.11 -14.33 5.04
N PHE A 58 11.30 -14.75 4.62
CA PHE A 58 12.33 -13.93 4.00
C PHE A 58 12.78 -14.63 2.72
N MET A 59 12.47 -14.05 1.57
CA MET A 59 12.57 -14.72 0.28
C MET A 59 13.27 -13.86 -0.77
N TYR A 60 13.75 -14.50 -1.82
CA TYR A 60 14.46 -13.86 -2.93
C TYR A 60 13.48 -13.11 -3.83
N ASP A 61 13.82 -11.87 -4.18
CA ASP A 61 13.11 -11.09 -5.19
C ASP A 61 14.09 -10.55 -6.25
N GLY A 62 13.94 -11.02 -7.49
CA GLY A 62 14.84 -10.69 -8.59
C GLY A 62 14.81 -9.22 -9.04
N SER A 63 13.85 -8.42 -8.59
CA SER A 63 13.75 -7.00 -8.96
C SER A 63 14.63 -6.08 -8.10
N ILE A 64 15.18 -6.57 -6.98
CA ILE A 64 15.95 -5.75 -6.04
C ILE A 64 17.39 -5.54 -6.51
N TYR A 65 17.80 -4.28 -6.62
CA TYR A 65 19.20 -3.88 -6.79
C TYR A 65 19.96 -4.06 -5.48
N THR A 66 20.79 -5.09 -5.43
CA THR A 66 21.44 -5.55 -4.20
C THR A 66 22.63 -4.70 -3.82
N GLN A 67 22.63 -4.22 -2.59
CA GLN A 67 23.69 -3.39 -2.04
C GLN A 67 24.03 -3.80 -0.61
N ARG A 68 25.29 -3.62 -0.22
CA ARG A 68 25.76 -3.83 1.15
C ARG A 68 26.67 -2.69 1.57
N ARG A 69 26.83 -2.52 2.88
CA ARG A 69 27.75 -1.52 3.42
C ARG A 69 29.14 -2.12 3.57
N GLU A 70 30.12 -1.51 2.93
CA GLU A 70 31.53 -1.90 3.00
C GLU A 70 32.37 -0.63 3.22
N ARG A 71 33.21 -0.62 4.27
CA ARG A 71 34.06 0.53 4.64
C ARG A 71 33.33 1.88 4.66
N GLY A 72 32.07 1.88 5.10
CA GLY A 72 31.25 3.09 5.21
C GLY A 72 30.46 3.45 3.95
N GLN A 73 30.79 2.91 2.78
CA GLN A 73 30.13 3.15 1.50
C GLN A 73 29.14 2.03 1.14
N MET A 74 28.20 2.33 0.26
CA MET A 74 27.31 1.33 -0.33
C MET A 74 27.94 0.79 -1.61
N VAL A 75 28.10 -0.53 -1.67
CA VAL A 75 28.65 -1.24 -2.83
C VAL A 75 27.66 -2.30 -3.30
N HIS A 76 27.81 -2.76 -4.54
CA HIS A 76 27.05 -3.89 -5.07
C HIS A 76 27.22 -5.13 -4.18
N ALA A 77 26.15 -5.91 -4.03
CA ALA A 77 26.13 -7.13 -3.23
C ALA A 77 25.56 -8.32 -4.01
N GLY A 78 25.80 -9.54 -3.54
CA GLY A 78 25.27 -10.74 -4.18
C GLY A 78 23.76 -10.92 -3.97
N SER A 79 23.19 -11.89 -4.69
CA SER A 79 21.76 -12.23 -4.64
C SER A 79 21.24 -12.58 -3.24
N GLU A 80 22.09 -12.94 -2.29
CA GLU A 80 21.75 -13.16 -0.89
C GLU A 80 21.19 -11.92 -0.19
N TYR A 81 21.51 -10.71 -0.70
CA TYR A 81 21.01 -9.41 -0.23
C TYR A 81 19.74 -8.94 -0.95
N SER A 82 19.18 -9.75 -1.85
CA SER A 82 17.83 -9.51 -2.38
C SER A 82 16.84 -10.16 -1.40
N THR A 83 16.27 -9.34 -0.53
CA THR A 83 15.50 -9.82 0.62
C THR A 83 14.11 -9.21 0.58
N GLU A 84 13.08 -10.03 0.41
CA GLU A 84 11.69 -9.66 0.63
C GLU A 84 11.21 -10.30 1.94
N MET A 85 10.79 -9.48 2.91
CA MET A 85 10.06 -9.97 4.08
C MET A 85 8.58 -10.10 3.70
N VAL A 86 7.97 -11.25 3.97
CA VAL A 86 6.54 -11.49 3.79
C VAL A 86 5.92 -11.80 5.15
N SER A 87 4.99 -10.94 5.57
CA SER A 87 4.26 -11.15 6.82
C SER A 87 3.24 -12.28 6.69
N PRO A 88 2.84 -12.90 7.82
CA PRO A 88 1.62 -13.70 7.86
C PRO A 88 0.37 -12.81 7.64
N LYS A 89 -0.80 -13.45 7.62
CA LYS A 89 -2.09 -12.76 7.77
C LYS A 89 -2.18 -12.20 9.21
N LEU A 90 -2.32 -10.89 9.31
CA LEU A 90 -2.34 -10.11 10.54
C LEU A 90 -3.67 -9.40 10.71
N GLU A 91 -4.10 -9.26 11.96
CA GLU A 91 -5.17 -8.37 12.39
C GLU A 91 -4.66 -6.93 12.51
N TYR A 92 -5.55 -5.95 12.44
CA TYR A 92 -5.18 -4.55 12.66
C TYR A 92 -4.53 -4.32 14.04
N SER A 93 -4.97 -5.06 15.06
CA SER A 93 -4.39 -5.06 16.42
C SER A 93 -2.91 -5.45 16.43
N GLU A 94 -2.46 -6.26 15.47
CA GLU A 94 -1.07 -6.74 15.36
C GLU A 94 -0.15 -5.78 14.60
N MET A 95 -0.63 -4.59 14.23
CA MET A 95 0.19 -3.55 13.60
C MET A 95 1.45 -3.23 14.44
N GLY A 96 1.35 -3.25 15.77
CA GLY A 96 2.49 -3.06 16.67
C GLY A 96 3.60 -4.10 16.45
N LYS A 97 3.23 -5.39 16.32
CA LYS A 97 4.14 -6.51 16.06
C LYS A 97 4.91 -6.31 14.75
N LEU A 98 4.19 -5.97 13.67
CA LEU A 98 4.82 -5.65 12.38
C LEU A 98 5.79 -4.47 12.51
N GLN A 99 5.40 -3.42 13.24
CA GLN A 99 6.27 -2.27 13.45
C GLN A 99 7.56 -2.63 14.21
N GLU A 100 7.50 -3.55 15.17
CA GLU A 100 8.68 -4.08 15.87
C GLU A 100 9.59 -4.87 14.94
N VAL A 101 9.03 -5.74 14.08
CA VAL A 101 9.79 -6.46 13.04
C VAL A 101 10.50 -5.48 12.12
N VAL A 102 9.82 -4.44 11.62
CA VAL A 102 10.42 -3.41 10.75
C VAL A 102 11.54 -2.66 11.46
N ARG A 103 11.36 -2.31 12.75
CA ARG A 103 12.42 -1.66 13.56
C ARG A 103 13.61 -2.60 13.75
N CYS A 104 13.37 -3.88 14.02
CA CYS A 104 14.41 -4.88 14.19
C CYS A 104 15.27 -5.02 12.92
N LEU A 105 14.63 -5.13 11.75
CA LEU A 105 15.34 -5.22 10.46
C LEU A 105 16.19 -3.98 10.20
N ARG A 106 15.63 -2.78 10.45
CA ARG A 106 16.38 -1.52 10.35
C ARG A 106 17.57 -1.46 11.30
N HIS A 107 17.40 -1.91 12.55
CA HIS A 107 18.47 -1.97 13.55
C HIS A 107 19.60 -2.92 13.10
N HIS A 108 19.23 -4.03 12.46
CA HIS A 108 20.12 -5.00 11.85
C HIS A 108 20.67 -4.60 10.47
N ARG A 109 20.69 -3.29 10.20
CA ARG A 109 21.32 -2.66 9.03
C ARG A 109 20.65 -2.99 7.69
N ALA A 110 19.43 -3.51 7.69
CA ALA A 110 18.62 -3.56 6.49
C ALA A 110 18.42 -2.15 5.91
N ARG A 111 18.34 -2.05 4.60
CA ARG A 111 18.21 -0.82 3.82
C ARG A 111 17.24 -1.00 2.68
N VAL A 112 16.76 0.11 2.14
CA VAL A 112 15.93 0.15 0.94
C VAL A 112 16.56 1.13 -0.05
N ASN A 113 16.34 0.91 -1.33
CA ASN A 113 16.70 1.84 -2.40
C ASN A 113 15.52 1.93 -3.40
N GLU A 114 15.72 2.63 -4.51
CA GLU A 114 14.69 2.91 -5.53
C GLU A 114 14.11 1.67 -6.23
N SER A 115 14.76 0.52 -6.14
CA SER A 115 14.21 -0.74 -6.66
C SER A 115 13.21 -1.39 -5.72
N CYS A 116 13.24 -1.05 -4.43
CA CYS A 116 12.47 -1.74 -3.40
C CYS A 116 11.02 -1.22 -3.30
N GLY A 117 10.06 -2.13 -3.43
CA GLY A 117 8.64 -1.91 -3.18
C GLY A 117 8.13 -2.39 -1.82
N GLN A 118 6.95 -1.87 -1.44
CA GLN A 118 6.11 -2.50 -0.44
C GLN A 118 4.79 -2.91 -1.11
N HIS A 119 4.38 -4.16 -0.90
CA HIS A 119 3.04 -4.63 -1.27
C HIS A 119 2.18 -4.78 -0.03
N VAL A 120 0.93 -4.33 -0.10
CA VAL A 120 -0.06 -4.51 0.96
C VAL A 120 -1.19 -5.37 0.45
N HIS A 121 -1.41 -6.50 1.09
CA HIS A 121 -2.51 -7.40 0.84
C HIS A 121 -3.61 -7.15 1.87
N VAL A 122 -4.83 -6.89 1.42
CA VAL A 122 -6.02 -6.85 2.29
C VAL A 122 -6.85 -8.09 2.00
N ASP A 123 -7.33 -8.76 3.04
CA ASP A 123 -8.17 -9.94 2.90
C ASP A 123 -9.44 -9.64 2.09
N ALA A 124 -9.70 -10.44 1.05
CA ALA A 124 -10.79 -10.17 0.11
C ALA A 124 -12.10 -10.88 0.45
N SER A 125 -12.21 -11.57 1.58
CA SER A 125 -13.43 -12.32 1.94
C SER A 125 -14.68 -11.44 2.04
N ASN A 126 -14.51 -10.19 2.49
CA ASN A 126 -15.59 -9.20 2.57
C ASN A 126 -15.82 -8.43 1.27
N HIS A 127 -15.00 -8.65 0.24
CA HIS A 127 -15.15 -8.03 -1.06
C HIS A 127 -16.15 -8.79 -1.94
N THR A 128 -17.15 -8.07 -2.43
CA THR A 128 -18.02 -8.49 -3.52
C THR A 128 -17.54 -7.91 -4.86
N ALA A 129 -18.02 -8.44 -5.97
CA ALA A 129 -17.73 -7.89 -7.31
C ALA A 129 -18.11 -6.39 -7.43
N ARG A 130 -19.20 -5.98 -6.78
CA ARG A 130 -19.59 -4.55 -6.67
C ARG A 130 -18.52 -3.74 -5.93
N SER A 131 -18.04 -4.24 -4.79
CA SER A 131 -17.02 -3.53 -4.02
C SER A 131 -15.67 -3.47 -4.74
N LEU A 132 -15.28 -4.49 -5.51
CA LEU A 132 -14.07 -4.46 -6.33
C LEU A 132 -14.20 -3.46 -7.48
N LYS A 133 -15.37 -3.39 -8.13
CA LYS A 133 -15.70 -2.31 -9.07
C LYS A 133 -15.55 -0.93 -8.42
N ASN A 134 -15.99 -0.76 -7.17
CA ASN A 134 -15.80 0.47 -6.42
C ASN A 134 -14.33 0.75 -6.13
N ALA A 135 -13.56 -0.25 -5.68
CA ALA A 135 -12.13 -0.11 -5.38
C ALA A 135 -11.35 0.35 -6.62
N MET A 136 -11.58 -0.29 -7.77
CA MET A 136 -11.00 0.14 -9.04
C MET A 136 -11.41 1.57 -9.43
N THR A 137 -12.68 1.93 -9.23
CA THR A 137 -13.16 3.29 -9.54
C THR A 137 -12.53 4.33 -8.62
N ILE A 138 -12.40 4.04 -7.32
CA ILE A 138 -11.75 4.92 -6.34
C ILE A 138 -10.28 5.09 -6.72
N MET A 139 -9.58 3.98 -7.03
CA MET A 139 -8.18 4.03 -7.46
C MET A 139 -8.03 4.84 -8.74
N TYR A 140 -8.81 4.57 -9.79
CA TYR A 140 -8.81 5.40 -11.00
C TYR A 140 -8.98 6.88 -10.67
N SER A 141 -9.96 7.21 -9.83
CA SER A 141 -10.28 8.60 -9.48
C SER A 141 -9.18 9.29 -8.67
N LYS A 142 -8.34 8.54 -7.93
CA LYS A 142 -7.39 9.07 -6.94
C LYS A 142 -5.93 8.76 -7.24
N GLU A 143 -5.63 7.89 -8.20
CA GLU A 143 -4.27 7.39 -8.45
C GLU A 143 -3.28 8.50 -8.78
N ASP A 144 -3.69 9.59 -9.45
CA ASP A 144 -2.75 10.68 -9.77
C ASP A 144 -2.27 11.42 -8.51
N ILE A 145 -3.19 11.76 -7.59
CA ILE A 145 -2.83 12.39 -6.31
C ILE A 145 -2.15 11.37 -5.36
N LEU A 146 -2.55 10.10 -5.41
CA LEU A 146 -1.90 9.02 -4.65
C LEU A 146 -0.46 8.82 -5.08
N PHE A 147 -0.19 8.76 -6.39
CA PHE A 147 1.15 8.54 -6.91
C PHE A 147 2.06 9.73 -6.57
N LYS A 148 1.55 10.97 -6.66
CA LYS A 148 2.28 12.16 -6.18
C LYS A 148 2.56 12.08 -4.67
N ALA A 149 1.58 11.69 -3.86
CA ALA A 149 1.73 11.60 -2.40
C ALA A 149 2.71 10.50 -1.97
N LEU A 150 2.67 9.35 -2.63
CA LEU A 150 3.50 8.19 -2.34
C LEU A 150 4.90 8.29 -2.96
N LYS A 151 5.15 9.28 -3.83
CA LYS A 151 6.39 9.43 -4.62
C LYS A 151 6.75 8.14 -5.36
N VAL A 152 5.76 7.60 -6.08
CA VAL A 152 5.94 6.39 -6.88
C VAL A 152 7.03 6.65 -7.93
N GLN A 153 8.04 5.79 -7.98
CA GLN A 153 9.11 5.90 -8.97
C GLN A 153 8.55 5.63 -10.36
N THR A 154 8.94 6.43 -11.36
CA THR A 154 8.47 6.29 -12.75
C THR A 154 8.76 4.89 -13.31
N SER A 155 9.93 4.33 -13.00
CA SER A 155 10.32 2.97 -13.38
C SER A 155 9.42 1.90 -12.74
N ARG A 156 8.99 2.10 -11.49
CA ARG A 156 8.06 1.19 -10.82
C ARG A 156 6.65 1.33 -11.36
N GLU A 157 6.18 2.56 -11.60
CA GLU A 157 4.90 2.83 -12.24
C GLU A 157 4.81 2.13 -13.61
N SER A 158 5.85 2.19 -14.45
CA SER A 158 5.80 1.58 -15.78
C SER A 158 5.85 0.04 -15.76
N ASN A 159 6.55 -0.56 -14.81
CA ASN A 159 6.87 -1.99 -14.85
C ASN A 159 6.12 -2.84 -13.83
N TYR A 160 5.85 -2.31 -12.63
CA TYR A 160 5.46 -3.12 -11.47
C TYR A 160 4.15 -2.70 -10.81
N CYS A 161 3.71 -1.45 -11.00
CA CYS A 161 2.51 -0.90 -10.36
C CYS A 161 1.77 0.14 -11.23
N GLN A 162 1.45 -0.23 -12.48
CA GLN A 162 0.75 0.64 -13.44
C GLN A 162 -0.60 1.14 -12.93
N LYS A 163 -1.02 2.31 -13.43
CA LYS A 163 -2.34 2.89 -13.17
C LYS A 163 -3.49 2.05 -13.73
N VAL A 164 -4.69 2.28 -13.23
CA VAL A 164 -5.89 1.54 -13.64
C VAL A 164 -6.13 1.69 -15.15
N ARG A 165 -6.27 0.56 -15.85
CA ARG A 165 -6.63 0.53 -17.27
C ARG A 165 -8.04 1.11 -17.50
N PRO A 166 -8.20 2.25 -18.19
CA PRO A 166 -9.52 2.87 -18.39
C PRO A 166 -10.50 1.94 -19.12
N ILE A 167 -10.05 1.28 -20.20
CA ILE A 167 -10.88 0.36 -21.01
C ILE A 167 -11.45 -0.79 -20.16
N VAL A 168 -10.67 -1.33 -19.22
CA VAL A 168 -11.12 -2.43 -18.36
C VAL A 168 -12.11 -1.93 -17.32
N LEU A 169 -11.84 -0.76 -16.72
CA LEU A 169 -12.78 -0.16 -15.78
C LEU A 169 -14.11 0.22 -16.46
N GLU A 170 -14.08 0.78 -17.67
CA GLU A 170 -15.28 1.08 -18.45
C GLU A 170 -16.13 -0.16 -18.71
N LYS A 171 -15.51 -1.26 -19.15
CA LYS A 171 -16.19 -2.55 -19.32
C LYS A 171 -16.85 -3.02 -18.02
N ILE A 172 -16.12 -2.93 -16.90
CA ILE A 172 -16.66 -3.31 -15.57
C ILE A 172 -17.82 -2.41 -15.17
N ARG A 173 -17.74 -1.11 -15.45
CA ARG A 173 -18.76 -0.13 -15.07
C ARG A 173 -20.04 -0.22 -15.87
N ARG A 174 -19.97 -0.62 -17.14
CA ARG A 174 -21.14 -0.89 -17.98
C ARG A 174 -22.00 -2.03 -17.44
N MET A 175 -21.44 -2.93 -16.61
CA MET A 175 -22.23 -3.97 -15.96
C MET A 175 -23.11 -3.40 -14.82
N PRO A 176 -24.43 -3.64 -14.88
CA PRO A 176 -25.34 -3.31 -13.80
C PRO A 176 -24.96 -4.01 -12.49
N ASN A 177 -25.12 -3.32 -11.36
CA ASN A 177 -24.85 -3.89 -10.03
C ASN A 177 -25.68 -5.15 -9.72
N SER A 178 -26.84 -5.31 -10.34
CA SER A 178 -27.70 -6.51 -10.21
C SER A 178 -27.15 -7.75 -10.92
N THR A 179 -26.22 -7.58 -11.88
CA THR A 179 -25.75 -8.67 -12.76
C THR A 179 -24.25 -8.91 -12.70
N ILE A 180 -23.51 -8.04 -12.00
CA ILE A 180 -22.07 -8.18 -11.81
C ILE A 180 -21.79 -9.36 -10.88
N SER A 181 -20.82 -10.19 -11.26
CA SER A 181 -20.36 -11.34 -10.47
C SER A 181 -18.83 -11.36 -10.42
N MET A 182 -18.27 -12.12 -9.48
CA MET A 182 -16.81 -12.29 -9.38
C MET A 182 -16.25 -12.91 -10.67
N GLU A 183 -16.96 -13.87 -11.25
CA GLU A 183 -16.55 -14.53 -12.50
C GLU A 183 -16.53 -13.55 -13.69
N LYS A 184 -17.56 -12.72 -13.87
CA LYS A 184 -17.55 -11.69 -14.92
C LYS A 184 -16.42 -10.68 -14.73
N LEU A 185 -16.17 -10.29 -13.47
CA LEU A 185 -15.08 -9.37 -13.13
C LEU A 185 -13.71 -9.99 -13.43
N LYS A 186 -13.53 -11.28 -13.11
CA LYS A 186 -12.36 -12.11 -13.43
C LYS A 186 -12.12 -12.16 -14.94
N GLN A 187 -13.14 -12.51 -15.72
CA GLN A 187 -13.05 -12.58 -17.18
C GLN A 187 -12.63 -11.24 -17.80
N ILE A 188 -13.21 -10.13 -17.35
CA ILE A 188 -12.83 -8.80 -17.86
C ILE A 188 -11.41 -8.41 -17.42
N TRP A 189 -11.03 -8.73 -16.18
CA TRP A 189 -9.69 -8.45 -15.66
C TRP A 189 -8.59 -9.13 -16.49
N TYR A 190 -8.79 -10.41 -16.84
CA TYR A 190 -7.85 -11.17 -17.65
C TYR A 190 -8.02 -11.00 -19.17
N GLY A 191 -9.06 -10.29 -19.62
CA GLY A 191 -9.32 -10.08 -21.05
C GLY A 191 -9.86 -11.32 -21.76
N GLY A 192 -10.65 -12.15 -21.08
CA GLY A 192 -11.35 -13.32 -21.63
C GLY A 192 -10.62 -14.66 -21.45
N ARG A 193 -9.31 -14.63 -21.14
CA ARG A 193 -8.56 -15.81 -20.67
C ARG A 193 -8.68 -15.98 -19.16
N ASP A 194 -8.20 -17.09 -18.62
CA ASP A 194 -8.06 -17.29 -17.18
C ASP A 194 -6.59 -17.39 -16.78
N GLY A 195 -6.07 -16.32 -16.18
CA GLY A 195 -4.71 -16.25 -15.65
C GLY A 195 -4.62 -16.51 -14.14
N SER A 196 -5.70 -16.95 -13.47
CA SER A 196 -5.74 -16.99 -12.00
C SER A 196 -4.81 -18.01 -11.36
N HIS A 197 -4.33 -19.00 -12.12
CA HIS A 197 -3.37 -20.00 -11.65
C HIS A 197 -1.91 -19.62 -11.95
N ASP A 198 -1.66 -18.58 -12.73
CA ASP A 198 -0.32 -18.14 -13.10
C ASP A 198 0.18 -17.04 -12.16
N HIS A 199 1.18 -17.35 -11.34
CA HIS A 199 1.80 -16.40 -10.41
C HIS A 199 2.41 -15.18 -11.13
N TYR A 200 2.93 -15.36 -12.36
CA TYR A 200 3.60 -14.31 -13.12
C TYR A 200 2.70 -13.70 -14.21
N ASP A 201 1.38 -13.87 -14.07
CA ASP A 201 0.42 -13.30 -15.00
C ASP A 201 0.63 -11.79 -15.15
N SER A 202 0.73 -11.33 -16.39
CA SER A 202 0.94 -9.91 -16.73
C SER A 202 -0.09 -8.95 -16.11
N THR A 203 -1.27 -9.43 -15.74
CA THR A 203 -2.29 -8.61 -15.10
C THR A 203 -1.99 -8.28 -13.64
N ARG A 204 -0.89 -8.80 -13.05
CA ARG A 204 -0.52 -8.48 -11.67
C ARG A 204 0.09 -7.08 -11.50
N TYR A 205 0.67 -6.50 -12.55
CA TYR A 205 1.53 -5.31 -12.46
C TYR A 205 0.77 -3.97 -12.44
N TYR A 206 -0.27 -3.87 -11.62
CA TYR A 206 -1.06 -2.65 -11.41
C TYR A 206 -1.02 -2.21 -9.95
N ALA A 207 -1.07 -0.90 -9.72
CA ALA A 207 -1.08 -0.30 -8.39
C ALA A 207 -2.20 -0.85 -7.49
N LEU A 208 -3.37 -1.12 -8.08
CA LEU A 208 -4.42 -1.94 -7.48
C LEU A 208 -4.49 -3.25 -8.27
N ASN A 209 -3.95 -4.31 -7.71
CA ASN A 209 -3.88 -5.60 -8.36
C ASN A 209 -5.04 -6.51 -7.93
N LEU A 210 -5.93 -6.79 -8.87
CA LEU A 210 -7.03 -7.73 -8.70
C LEU A 210 -6.67 -9.17 -9.03
N HIS A 211 -5.54 -9.45 -9.69
CA HIS A 211 -5.07 -10.82 -9.90
C HIS A 211 -4.92 -11.53 -8.54
N ALA A 212 -4.39 -10.84 -7.53
CA ALA A 212 -4.26 -11.35 -6.16
C ALA A 212 -5.59 -11.76 -5.52
N VAL A 213 -6.73 -11.20 -5.96
CA VAL A 213 -8.05 -11.60 -5.44
C VAL A 213 -8.35 -13.02 -5.90
N PHE A 214 -8.03 -13.33 -7.16
CA PHE A 214 -8.34 -14.60 -7.79
C PHE A 214 -7.30 -15.68 -7.52
N SER A 215 -6.03 -15.29 -7.32
CA SER A 215 -4.92 -16.24 -7.10
C SER A 215 -4.57 -16.44 -5.61
N LYS A 216 -4.71 -15.39 -4.79
CA LYS A 216 -4.32 -15.39 -3.37
C LYS A 216 -5.49 -15.14 -2.39
N GLY A 217 -6.68 -14.77 -2.87
CA GLY A 217 -7.80 -14.36 -2.01
C GLY A 217 -7.61 -13.00 -1.32
N THR A 218 -6.78 -12.11 -1.88
CA THR A 218 -6.48 -10.78 -1.30
C THR A 218 -6.55 -9.67 -2.34
N LEU A 219 -6.95 -8.47 -1.95
CA LEU A 219 -6.81 -7.28 -2.79
C LEU A 219 -5.43 -6.65 -2.51
N GLU A 220 -4.60 -6.49 -3.54
CA GLU A 220 -3.20 -6.07 -3.37
C GLU A 220 -2.97 -4.64 -3.86
N TRP A 221 -2.27 -3.83 -3.04
CA TRP A 221 -1.73 -2.54 -3.42
C TRP A 221 -0.23 -2.63 -3.65
N ARG A 222 0.22 -2.27 -4.85
CA ARG A 222 1.64 -2.38 -5.29
C ARG A 222 2.38 -1.04 -5.38
N CYS A 223 1.66 0.07 -5.20
CA CYS A 223 2.17 1.43 -5.44
C CYS A 223 2.99 2.01 -4.28
N PHE A 224 3.27 1.27 -3.21
CA PHE A 224 4.07 1.81 -2.12
C PHE A 224 5.56 1.62 -2.40
N GLU A 225 6.34 2.68 -2.20
CA GLU A 225 7.80 2.59 -2.12
C GLU A 225 8.20 1.94 -0.79
N SER A 226 9.19 1.03 -0.81
CA SER A 226 9.63 0.36 0.40
C SER A 226 10.20 1.35 1.42
N THR A 227 10.02 1.05 2.70
CA THR A 227 10.59 1.83 3.79
C THR A 227 10.75 0.98 5.03
N LEU A 228 11.84 1.19 5.76
CA LEU A 228 12.05 0.60 7.09
C LEU A 228 11.73 1.60 8.21
N HIS A 229 10.88 2.59 7.93
CA HIS A 229 10.29 3.46 8.93
C HIS A 229 8.92 2.92 9.33
N ALA A 230 8.83 2.32 10.52
CA ALA A 230 7.62 1.67 11.03
C ALA A 230 6.35 2.54 10.97
N GLY A 231 6.46 3.86 11.18
CA GLY A 231 5.32 4.78 11.05
C GLY A 231 4.81 4.93 9.60
N LYS A 232 5.71 4.89 8.61
CA LYS A 232 5.36 4.99 7.19
C LYS A 232 4.77 3.68 6.67
N VAL A 233 5.34 2.54 7.09
CA VAL A 233 4.76 1.20 6.83
C VAL A 233 3.32 1.13 7.34
N ARG A 234 3.09 1.56 8.58
CA ARG A 234 1.72 1.65 9.14
C ARG A 234 0.83 2.57 8.30
N ALA A 235 1.34 3.72 7.85
CA ALA A 235 0.55 4.66 7.06
C ALA A 235 0.12 4.07 5.71
N ASN A 236 1.02 3.36 5.02
CA ASN A 236 0.74 2.66 3.76
C ASN A 236 -0.36 1.60 3.94
N ILE A 237 -0.21 0.74 4.95
CA ILE A 237 -1.20 -0.32 5.24
C ILE A 237 -2.55 0.28 5.64
N THR A 238 -2.54 1.30 6.50
CA THR A 238 -3.77 1.99 6.93
C THR A 238 -4.50 2.62 5.74
N LEU A 239 -3.77 3.19 4.79
CA LEU A 239 -4.36 3.76 3.57
C LEU A 239 -5.04 2.68 2.72
N ALA A 240 -4.38 1.54 2.49
CA ALA A 240 -4.96 0.41 1.75
C ALA A 240 -6.24 -0.11 2.42
N LEU A 241 -6.20 -0.34 3.74
CA LEU A 241 -7.36 -0.78 4.53
C LEU A 241 -8.51 0.23 4.50
N ALA A 242 -8.21 1.53 4.56
CA ALA A 242 -9.23 2.56 4.50
C ALA A 242 -9.91 2.64 3.12
N ILE A 243 -9.13 2.54 2.04
CA ILE A 243 -9.67 2.49 0.67
C ILE A 243 -10.52 1.23 0.47
N SER A 244 -10.04 0.08 0.98
CA SER A 244 -10.79 -1.18 0.99
C SER A 244 -12.14 -1.04 1.71
N ALA A 245 -12.14 -0.53 2.94
CA ALA A 245 -13.36 -0.30 3.72
C ALA A 245 -14.33 0.64 2.98
N GLN A 246 -13.83 1.75 2.42
CA GLN A 246 -14.65 2.66 1.63
C GLN A 246 -15.29 1.92 0.45
N ALA A 247 -14.52 1.11 -0.28
CA ALA A 247 -15.01 0.37 -1.44
C ALA A 247 -16.12 -0.65 -1.09
N ILE A 248 -16.00 -1.32 0.06
CA ILE A 248 -17.00 -2.26 0.58
C ILE A 248 -18.27 -1.54 0.99
N ASN A 249 -18.13 -0.43 1.73
CA ASN A 249 -19.26 0.30 2.31
C ASN A 249 -20.04 1.13 1.29
N GLN A 250 -19.40 1.56 0.20
CA GLN A 250 -20.05 2.41 -0.79
C GLN A 250 -21.04 1.65 -1.67
N LYS A 251 -22.25 2.21 -1.85
CA LYS A 251 -23.26 1.67 -2.77
C LYS A 251 -22.84 1.85 -4.24
N CYS A 252 -22.24 3.00 -4.56
CA CYS A 252 -21.76 3.32 -5.90
C CYS A 252 -20.58 4.30 -5.86
N THR A 253 -19.89 4.39 -6.99
CA THR A 253 -18.73 5.27 -7.20
C THR A 253 -18.83 5.89 -8.59
N GLN A 254 -18.21 7.06 -8.79
CA GLN A 254 -18.15 7.76 -10.08
C GLN A 254 -16.74 7.64 -10.66
N MET A 255 -16.65 7.25 -11.94
CA MET A 255 -15.39 7.23 -12.67
C MET A 255 -15.08 8.63 -13.18
N ARG A 256 -14.47 9.43 -12.31
CA ARG A 256 -14.02 10.78 -12.63
C ARG A 256 -12.67 11.01 -11.96
N LYS A 257 -11.68 11.41 -12.76
CA LYS A 257 -10.37 11.80 -12.22
C LYS A 257 -10.53 12.96 -11.25
N THR A 258 -9.85 12.86 -10.12
CA THR A 258 -9.75 13.99 -9.19
C THR A 258 -8.82 15.01 -9.81
N GLU A 259 -9.37 16.20 -10.08
CA GLU A 259 -8.56 17.34 -10.48
C GLU A 259 -7.60 17.67 -9.33
N ILE A 260 -6.30 17.64 -9.63
CA ILE A 260 -5.28 18.11 -8.71
C ILE A 260 -5.28 19.64 -8.83
N THR A 261 -6.03 20.27 -7.93
CA THR A 261 -6.16 21.73 -7.83
C THR A 261 -4.84 22.38 -7.41
N GLU A 262 -4.84 23.71 -7.29
CA GLU A 262 -3.72 24.56 -6.89
C GLU A 262 -3.08 24.13 -5.55
N ASN A 263 -3.85 23.47 -4.67
CA ASN A 263 -3.36 22.91 -3.41
C ASN A 263 -3.55 21.39 -3.30
N PRO A 264 -2.54 20.59 -3.71
CA PRO A 264 -2.56 19.13 -3.60
C PRO A 264 -2.67 18.60 -2.16
N ALA A 265 -1.99 19.24 -1.19
CA ALA A 265 -2.02 18.82 0.21
C ALA A 265 -3.43 18.93 0.82
N PHE A 266 -4.13 20.03 0.56
CA PHE A 266 -5.53 20.19 0.96
C PHE A 266 -6.41 19.12 0.32
N THR A 267 -6.33 18.97 -1.01
CA THR A 267 -7.13 18.01 -1.78
C THR A 267 -6.95 16.58 -1.27
N PHE A 268 -5.71 16.16 -1.04
CA PHE A 268 -5.46 14.81 -0.51
C PHE A 268 -5.92 14.67 0.95
N ARG A 269 -5.70 15.67 1.80
CA ARG A 269 -6.18 15.63 3.19
C ARG A 269 -7.70 15.45 3.24
N THR A 270 -8.48 16.18 2.43
CA THR A 270 -9.94 16.00 2.40
C THR A 270 -10.34 14.58 1.99
N PHE A 271 -9.56 13.93 1.13
CA PHE A 271 -9.75 12.52 0.81
C PHE A 271 -9.44 11.61 2.01
N LEU A 272 -8.33 11.81 2.71
CA LEU A 272 -8.00 11.06 3.93
C LEU A 272 -9.07 11.18 5.02
N LEU A 273 -9.66 12.37 5.19
CA LEU A 273 -10.77 12.56 6.13
C LEU A 273 -12.03 11.81 5.70
N ARG A 274 -12.37 11.80 4.40
CA ARG A 274 -13.49 11.01 3.86
C ARG A 274 -13.28 9.50 3.98
N LEU A 275 -12.03 9.05 4.00
CA LEU A 275 -11.65 7.67 4.29
C LEU A 275 -11.83 7.30 5.78
N GLY A 276 -12.23 8.24 6.63
CA GLY A 276 -12.40 8.02 8.07
C GLY A 276 -11.11 8.13 8.87
N LEU A 277 -10.00 8.60 8.27
CA LEU A 277 -8.75 8.86 8.99
C LEU A 277 -8.85 10.17 9.77
N ILE A 278 -9.73 10.23 10.76
CA ILE A 278 -10.06 11.41 11.59
C ILE A 278 -9.51 11.19 13.01
N GLY A 279 -9.27 12.25 13.79
CA GLY A 279 -8.84 12.08 15.18
C GLY A 279 -7.33 11.87 15.40
N PRO A 280 -6.89 11.81 16.66
CA PRO A 280 -5.48 11.74 17.06
C PRO A 280 -4.80 10.42 16.66
N GLU A 281 -5.53 9.31 16.64
CA GLU A 281 -5.03 7.96 16.32
C GLU A 281 -4.45 7.83 14.91
N TYR A 282 -4.99 8.62 13.96
CA TYR A 282 -4.52 8.70 12.57
C TYR A 282 -3.69 9.95 12.27
N LYS A 283 -3.33 10.77 13.28
CA LYS A 283 -2.54 12.00 13.07
C LYS A 283 -1.22 11.71 12.36
N ASN A 284 -0.42 10.80 12.91
CA ASN A 284 0.86 10.39 12.32
C ASN A 284 0.71 9.76 10.92
N VAL A 285 -0.39 9.01 10.70
CA VAL A 285 -0.69 8.42 9.38
C VAL A 285 -0.92 9.53 8.35
N ARG A 286 -1.78 10.52 8.67
CA ARG A 286 -2.02 11.67 7.80
C ARG A 286 -0.74 12.47 7.55
N GLU A 287 0.07 12.69 8.59
CA GLU A 287 1.33 13.42 8.45
C GLU A 287 2.29 12.76 7.46
N HIS A 288 2.49 11.44 7.57
CA HIS A 288 3.32 10.69 6.62
C HIS A 288 2.77 10.74 5.19
N LEU A 289 1.45 10.54 5.02
CA LEU A 289 0.81 10.53 3.70
C LEU A 289 0.78 11.92 3.03
N LEU A 290 0.81 13.00 3.81
CA LEU A 290 0.80 14.38 3.29
C LEU A 290 2.19 14.98 3.12
N THR A 291 3.25 14.33 3.60
CA THR A 291 4.61 14.91 3.68
C THR A 291 5.17 15.31 2.31
N ASN A 292 4.80 14.60 1.25
CA ASN A 292 5.32 14.82 -0.10
C ASN A 292 4.48 15.79 -0.96
N LEU A 293 3.38 16.30 -0.43
CA LEU A 293 2.48 17.18 -1.18
C LEU A 293 2.71 18.64 -0.80
N GLU A 294 2.77 19.48 -1.83
CA GLU A 294 2.88 20.93 -1.69
C GLU A 294 1.54 21.55 -1.27
N GLY A 295 1.62 22.72 -0.64
CA GLY A 295 0.47 23.54 -0.28
C GLY A 295 0.05 23.42 1.20
N ASN A 296 -0.91 24.27 1.57
CA ASN A 296 -1.43 24.33 2.92
C ASN A 296 -2.38 23.16 3.19
N ARG A 297 -2.24 22.48 4.34
CA ARG A 297 -3.10 21.34 4.70
C ARG A 297 -4.52 21.76 5.12
N ALA A 298 -4.68 22.97 5.65
CA ALA A 298 -5.94 23.44 6.24
C ALA A 298 -6.82 24.20 5.24
N TRP A 299 -6.22 24.96 4.32
CA TRP A 299 -6.92 25.86 3.42
C TRP A 299 -6.72 25.46 1.96
N ARG A 300 -7.79 25.53 1.15
CA ARG A 300 -7.72 25.23 -0.30
C ARG A 300 -7.00 26.35 -1.04
N TYR A 301 -7.37 27.58 -0.75
CA TYR A 301 -6.78 28.79 -1.32
C TYR A 301 -5.93 29.50 -0.27
N ASP A 302 -5.28 30.59 -0.66
CA ASP A 302 -4.63 31.46 0.30
C ASP A 302 -5.63 31.97 1.36
N ARG A 303 -5.18 32.13 2.61
CA ARG A 303 -6.05 32.57 3.72
C ARG A 303 -6.74 33.91 3.43
N SER A 304 -6.06 34.80 2.70
CA SER A 304 -6.60 36.10 2.30
C SER A 304 -7.78 36.01 1.33
N GLN A 305 -8.04 34.87 0.72
CA GLN A 305 -9.21 34.69 -0.16
C GLN A 305 -10.49 34.32 0.60
N TYR A 306 -10.41 34.04 1.90
CA TYR A 306 -11.57 33.70 2.73
C TYR A 306 -12.12 34.95 3.41
N GLU A 307 -13.16 35.55 2.82
CA GLU A 307 -13.79 36.78 3.34
C GLU A 307 -14.17 36.71 4.82
N CYS A 308 -14.58 35.54 5.31
CA CYS A 308 -14.96 35.32 6.70
C CYS A 308 -13.79 35.54 7.69
N LEU A 309 -12.53 35.39 7.25
CA LEU A 309 -11.35 35.63 8.07
C LEU A 309 -10.87 37.08 7.98
N ASN A 310 -11.20 37.79 6.90
CA ASN A 310 -10.77 39.16 6.65
C ASN A 310 -11.70 40.22 7.26
N ARG A 311 -12.91 39.83 7.69
CA ARG A 311 -13.87 40.76 8.31
C ARG A 311 -13.35 41.40 9.60
N ASN A 312 -12.49 40.71 10.35
CA ASN A 312 -11.97 41.23 11.61
C ASN A 312 -10.81 42.23 11.42
N HIS A 313 -9.99 42.07 10.38
CA HIS A 313 -8.89 43.02 10.10
C HIS A 313 -9.39 44.37 9.61
N ARG A 314 -10.46 44.41 8.79
CA ARG A 314 -11.04 45.69 8.32
C ARG A 314 -11.73 46.50 9.42
N ALA A 315 -12.07 45.88 10.55
CA ALA A 315 -12.67 46.57 11.71
C ALA A 315 -11.61 47.16 12.66
N GLU A 316 -10.38 46.66 12.62
CA GLU A 316 -9.24 47.19 13.38
C GLU A 316 -8.56 48.36 12.64
N ASP A 317 -8.45 48.30 11.31
CA ASP A 317 -7.93 49.41 10.48
C ASP A 317 -8.90 50.60 10.34
N ALA A 318 -10.13 50.46 10.86
CA ALA A 318 -11.18 51.48 10.83
C ALA A 318 -11.43 52.14 12.20
N ARG A 319 -10.55 51.90 13.19
CA ARG A 319 -10.52 52.58 14.49
C ARG A 319 -9.28 53.44 14.63
#